data_AF-I4FND1-F1
#
_entry.id   AF-I4FND1-F1
#
_cell.length_a   1.000
_cell.length_b   1.000
_cell.length_c   1.000
_cell.angle_alpha   90.00
_cell.angle_beta   90.00
_cell.angle_gamma   90.00
#
_symmetry.space_group_name_H-M   'P 1'
#
loop_
_entity.id
_entity.type
_entity.pdbx_description
1 polymer ?
#
loop_
_entity_poly.entity_id
_entity_poly.type
_entity_poly.pdbx_seq_one_letter_code
_entity_poly.pdbx_strand_id
1 'polypeptide(L)'
;MSSANEKLQTKLPSFAQKLVQSGYVTIPQLQKAMIEKQKSHLPLRAILPLITGRPLPKEALAYYRLEQLSKLKAKYGVEYLDPESETIDWREIENLFRTVLPFEICRRYKILPLQKQQSAANVLHLAMVDPANQEILDDLRRILRDQELQFERRVIDRADYQKLVEIYRYRQEKALSCRFLPQEQELETIVDITGLFEDGQSLPHLNCKLADEDLGLIQEANQGTIVSVVNKTSCINPKTNDRNNNGRDFQLIIY
;
A
#
# COMPACT_ATOMS: atom_id res chain seq x y z
N MET A 1 -4.39 52.99 -0.21
CA MET A 1 -3.98 51.76 -0.93
C MET A 1 -4.68 50.48 -0.42
N SER A 2 -5.89 50.54 0.15
CA SER A 2 -6.45 49.41 0.94
C SER A 2 -7.48 48.51 0.23
N SER A 3 -7.99 48.89 -0.95
CA SER A 3 -9.18 48.20 -1.52
C SER A 3 -8.87 47.02 -2.45
N ALA A 4 -7.63 46.92 -2.95
CA ALA A 4 -7.24 45.82 -3.85
C ALA A 4 -6.94 44.50 -3.09
N ASN A 5 -6.41 44.61 -1.87
CA ASN A 5 -6.02 43.43 -1.07
C ASN A 5 -7.24 42.69 -0.50
N GLU A 6 -8.32 43.42 -0.19
CA GLU A 6 -9.58 42.89 0.35
C GLU A 6 -10.39 42.13 -0.71
N LYS A 7 -10.39 42.59 -1.98
CA LYS A 7 -10.99 41.88 -3.12
C LYS A 7 -10.25 40.62 -3.54
N LEU A 8 -8.96 40.50 -3.20
CA LEU A 8 -8.18 39.30 -3.48
C LEU A 8 -8.47 38.19 -2.47
N GLN A 9 -8.66 38.53 -1.19
CA GLN A 9 -8.96 37.54 -0.14
C GLN A 9 -10.27 36.77 -0.40
N THR A 10 -11.27 37.39 -1.02
CA THR A 10 -12.58 36.77 -1.32
C THR A 10 -12.57 35.81 -2.52
N LYS A 11 -11.50 35.76 -3.32
CA LYS A 11 -11.36 34.82 -4.46
C LYS A 11 -10.30 33.74 -4.25
N LEU A 12 -9.62 33.74 -3.10
CA LEU A 12 -8.60 32.74 -2.81
C LEU A 12 -9.25 31.41 -2.39
N PRO A 13 -8.72 30.26 -2.85
CA PRO A 13 -9.07 28.97 -2.29
C PRO A 13 -8.84 28.96 -0.77
N SER A 14 -9.70 28.28 -0.01
CA SER A 14 -9.59 28.19 1.46
C SER A 14 -8.22 27.68 1.91
N PHE A 15 -7.66 26.69 1.19
CA PHE A 15 -6.28 26.22 1.39
C PHE A 15 -5.25 27.34 1.31
N ALA A 16 -5.36 28.23 0.32
CA ALA A 16 -4.42 29.32 0.12
C ALA A 16 -4.52 30.38 1.23
N GLN A 17 -5.73 30.68 1.70
CA GLN A 17 -5.94 31.57 2.85
C GLN A 17 -5.26 31.01 4.10
N LYS A 18 -5.42 29.71 4.36
CA LYS A 18 -4.83 29.05 5.54
C LYS A 18 -3.30 29.05 5.51
N LEU A 19 -2.68 28.94 4.33
CA LEU A 19 -1.23 29.02 4.16
C LEU A 19 -0.65 30.42 4.41
N VAL A 20 -1.43 31.46 4.09
CA VAL A 20 -1.04 32.84 4.40
C VAL A 20 -1.18 33.10 5.90
N GLN A 21 -2.26 32.62 6.51
CA GLN A 21 -2.50 32.74 7.96
C GLN A 21 -1.45 32.00 8.79
N SER A 22 -0.98 30.84 8.34
CA SER A 22 0.10 30.10 9.01
C SER A 22 1.49 30.71 8.80
N GLY A 23 1.62 31.77 8.00
CA GLY A 23 2.89 32.41 7.67
C GLY A 23 3.80 31.59 6.74
N TYR A 24 3.30 30.49 6.17
CA TYR A 24 4.10 29.65 5.26
C TYR A 24 4.37 30.35 3.92
N VAL A 25 3.41 31.13 3.42
CA VAL A 25 3.48 31.83 2.13
C VAL A 25 3.02 33.28 2.30
N THR A 26 3.73 34.21 1.66
CA THR A 26 3.29 35.61 1.56
C THR A 26 2.33 35.82 0.38
N ILE A 27 1.46 36.84 0.44
CA ILE A 27 0.52 37.14 -0.67
C ILE A 27 1.21 37.31 -2.04
N PRO A 28 2.36 38.00 -2.16
CA PRO A 28 3.09 38.09 -3.43
C PRO A 28 3.56 36.72 -3.96
N GLN A 29 4.06 35.85 -3.08
CA GLN A 29 4.48 34.49 -3.45
C GLN A 29 3.29 33.64 -3.88
N LEU A 30 2.15 33.77 -3.21
CA LEU A 30 0.92 33.09 -3.57
C LEU A 30 0.40 33.53 -4.95
N GLN A 31 0.44 34.83 -5.26
CA GLN A 31 0.07 35.34 -6.57
C GLN A 31 0.98 34.77 -7.67
N LYS A 32 2.29 34.76 -7.44
CA LYS A 32 3.25 34.10 -8.34
C LYS A 32 2.90 32.63 -8.54
N ALA A 33 2.56 31.91 -7.47
CA ALA A 33 2.16 30.51 -7.54
C ALA A 33 0.87 30.29 -8.35
N MET A 34 -0.09 31.21 -8.27
CA MET A 34 -1.34 31.14 -9.05
C MET A 34 -1.10 31.38 -10.54
N ILE A 35 -0.23 32.33 -10.90
CA ILE A 35 0.18 32.57 -12.29
C ILE A 35 0.91 31.32 -12.82
N GLU A 36 1.83 30.76 -12.03
CA GLU A 36 2.57 29.56 -12.41
C GLU A 36 1.64 28.35 -12.57
N LYS A 37 0.61 28.23 -11.72
CA LYS A 37 -0.43 27.18 -11.84
C LYS A 37 -1.17 27.27 -13.16
N GLN A 38 -1.47 28.48 -13.63
CA GLN A 38 -2.14 28.68 -14.91
C GLN A 38 -1.24 28.31 -16.10
N LYS A 39 0.07 28.55 -15.99
CA LYS A 39 1.05 28.24 -17.05
C LYS A 39 1.44 26.77 -17.10
N SER A 40 1.70 26.17 -15.94
CA SER A 40 2.25 24.82 -15.81
C SER A 40 1.19 23.74 -15.66
N HIS A 41 -0.07 24.12 -15.41
CA HIS A 41 -1.17 23.20 -15.02
C HIS A 41 -0.89 22.31 -13.80
N LEU A 42 0.19 22.60 -13.05
CA LEU A 42 0.53 21.86 -11.85
C LEU A 42 -0.36 22.29 -10.67
N PRO A 43 -0.66 21.37 -9.74
CA PRO A 43 -1.45 21.72 -8.57
C PRO A 43 -0.68 22.66 -7.64
N LEU A 44 -1.40 23.50 -6.90
CA LEU A 44 -0.78 24.50 -6.01
C LEU A 44 0.14 23.85 -4.96
N ARG A 45 -0.18 22.64 -4.51
CA ARG A 45 0.67 21.84 -3.60
C ARG A 45 2.06 21.50 -4.17
N ALA A 46 2.21 21.43 -5.49
CA ALA A 46 3.49 21.12 -6.13
C ALA A 46 4.30 22.40 -6.39
N ILE A 47 3.62 23.50 -6.69
CA ILE A 47 4.25 24.78 -7.05
C ILE A 47 4.77 25.52 -5.82
N LEU A 48 4.01 25.51 -4.72
CA LEU A 48 4.36 26.29 -3.53
C LEU A 48 5.75 25.95 -2.97
N PRO A 49 6.15 24.67 -2.83
CA PRO A 49 7.50 24.33 -2.39
C PRO A 49 8.60 24.82 -3.32
N LEU A 50 8.32 24.89 -4.63
CA LEU A 50 9.28 25.39 -5.62
C LEU A 50 9.50 26.90 -5.47
N ILE A 51 8.47 27.65 -5.06
CA ILE A 51 8.54 29.10 -4.88
C ILE A 51 9.08 29.48 -3.49
N THR A 52 8.70 28.74 -2.45
CA THR A 52 9.12 29.02 -1.07
C THR A 52 10.47 28.41 -0.73
N GLY A 53 10.93 27.41 -1.50
CA GLY A 53 12.13 26.62 -1.21
C GLY A 53 11.99 25.73 0.02
N ARG A 54 10.77 25.54 0.53
CA ARG A 54 10.49 24.77 1.76
C ARG A 54 9.41 23.73 1.49
N PRO A 55 9.49 22.51 2.03
CA PRO A 55 8.40 21.56 1.93
C PRO A 55 7.13 22.11 2.57
N LEU A 56 5.96 21.65 2.12
CA LEU A 56 4.70 22.03 2.75
C LEU A 56 4.62 21.47 4.19
N PRO A 57 4.11 22.25 5.16
CA PRO A 57 3.84 21.76 6.50
C PRO A 57 2.86 20.58 6.46
N LYS A 58 3.03 19.63 7.39
CA LYS A 58 2.16 18.44 7.46
C LYS A 58 0.70 18.82 7.70
N GLU A 59 0.48 19.84 8.50
CA GLU A 59 -0.84 20.39 8.83
C GLU A 59 -1.53 20.97 7.58
N ALA A 60 -0.75 21.61 6.70
CA ALA A 60 -1.26 22.13 5.43
C ALA A 60 -1.64 21.00 4.47
N LEU A 61 -0.83 19.94 4.41
CA LEU A 61 -1.13 18.76 3.60
C LEU A 61 -2.38 18.02 4.10
N ALA A 62 -2.51 17.87 5.42
CA ALA A 62 -3.70 17.29 6.05
C ALA A 62 -4.96 18.12 5.74
N TYR A 63 -4.88 19.44 5.88
CA TYR A 63 -5.99 20.33 5.53
C TYR A 63 -6.35 20.28 4.05
N TYR A 64 -5.35 20.29 3.17
CA TYR A 64 -5.57 20.15 1.72
C TYR A 64 -6.29 18.86 1.40
N ARG A 65 -5.86 17.74 2.00
CA ARG A 65 -6.54 16.45 1.84
C ARG A 65 -7.98 16.56 2.27
N LEU A 66 -8.23 16.96 3.52
CA LEU A 66 -9.58 17.10 4.06
C LEU A 66 -10.52 17.91 3.14
N GLU A 67 -10.01 19.00 2.54
CA GLU A 67 -10.76 19.80 1.56
C GLU A 67 -11.08 19.03 0.26
N GLN A 68 -10.19 18.15 -0.22
CA GLN A 68 -10.51 17.27 -1.35
C GLN A 68 -11.56 16.23 -0.98
N LEU A 69 -11.47 15.67 0.23
CA LEU A 69 -12.40 14.65 0.71
C LEU A 69 -13.81 15.22 0.88
N SER A 70 -13.91 16.43 1.43
CA SER A 70 -15.18 17.12 1.58
C SER A 70 -15.84 17.42 0.23
N LYS A 71 -15.05 17.74 -0.80
CA LYS A 71 -15.54 17.89 -2.19
C LYS A 71 -16.07 16.58 -2.75
N LEU A 72 -15.37 15.47 -2.53
CA LEU A 72 -15.83 14.14 -2.96
C LEU A 72 -17.13 13.75 -2.27
N LYS A 73 -17.23 13.97 -0.96
CA LYS A 73 -18.45 13.76 -0.17
C LYS A 73 -19.60 14.62 -0.69
N ALA A 74 -19.37 15.91 -0.94
CA ALA A 74 -20.39 16.81 -1.47
C ALA A 74 -20.83 16.44 -2.90
N LYS A 75 -19.91 15.95 -3.74
CA LYS A 75 -20.20 15.55 -5.12
C LYS A 75 -21.11 14.32 -5.19
N TYR A 76 -20.81 13.31 -4.38
CA TYR A 76 -21.47 12.00 -4.49
C TYR A 76 -22.52 11.74 -3.40
N GLY A 77 -22.58 12.58 -2.36
CA GLY A 77 -23.51 12.42 -1.24
C GLY A 77 -23.26 11.18 -0.38
N VAL A 78 -22.06 10.61 -0.45
CA VAL A 78 -21.66 9.39 0.30
C VAL A 78 -20.44 9.67 1.15
N GLU A 79 -20.24 8.88 2.20
CA GLU A 79 -19.06 9.03 3.03
C GLU A 79 -17.77 8.74 2.25
N TYR A 80 -16.68 9.43 2.59
CA TYR A 80 -15.37 9.18 2.00
C TYR A 80 -14.58 8.24 2.92
N LEU A 81 -13.75 7.37 2.34
CA LEU A 81 -12.79 6.52 3.04
C LEU A 81 -11.38 7.12 2.96
N ASP A 82 -10.78 7.48 4.11
CA ASP A 82 -9.38 7.91 4.16
C ASP A 82 -8.45 6.78 4.65
N PRO A 83 -7.68 6.13 3.77
CA PRO A 83 -6.77 5.07 4.20
C PRO A 83 -5.60 5.58 5.07
N GLU A 84 -5.32 6.89 5.10
CA GLU A 84 -4.28 7.44 5.97
C GLU A 84 -4.80 7.73 7.40
N SER A 85 -6.10 7.95 7.55
CA SER A 85 -6.72 8.26 8.85
C SER A 85 -7.38 7.05 9.50
N GLU A 86 -7.75 6.03 8.71
CA GLU A 86 -8.50 4.87 9.18
C GLU A 86 -7.62 3.61 9.21
N THR A 87 -7.83 2.75 10.22
CA THR A 87 -7.15 1.45 10.30
C THR A 87 -7.86 0.42 9.44
N ILE A 88 -7.18 -0.05 8.39
CA ILE A 88 -7.73 -1.06 7.48
C ILE A 88 -7.29 -2.46 7.92
N ASP A 89 -8.26 -3.33 8.25
CA ASP A 89 -7.99 -4.74 8.52
C ASP A 89 -7.88 -5.54 7.21
N TRP A 90 -6.66 -5.68 6.75
CA TRP A 90 -6.34 -6.45 5.54
C TRP A 90 -6.70 -7.93 5.62
N ARG A 91 -6.72 -8.55 6.81
CA ARG A 91 -7.12 -9.97 6.95
C ARG A 91 -8.59 -10.13 6.62
N GLU A 92 -9.40 -9.18 7.07
CA GLU A 92 -10.83 -9.15 6.74
C GLU A 92 -11.03 -8.93 5.25
N ILE A 93 -10.34 -7.96 4.64
CA ILE A 93 -10.40 -7.71 3.19
C ILE A 93 -10.02 -8.97 2.40
N GLU A 94 -8.94 -9.66 2.78
CA GLU A 94 -8.52 -10.92 2.16
C GLU A 94 -9.59 -12.01 2.27
N ASN A 95 -10.26 -12.11 3.42
CA ASN A 95 -11.37 -13.04 3.62
C ASN A 95 -12.58 -12.67 2.73
N LEU A 96 -12.91 -11.39 2.64
CA LEU A 96 -14.01 -10.90 1.80
C LEU A 96 -13.76 -11.15 0.32
N PHE A 97 -12.50 -11.06 -0.13
CA PHE A 97 -12.13 -11.44 -1.50
C PHE A 97 -12.34 -12.92 -1.81
N ARG A 98 -12.25 -13.80 -0.81
CA ARG A 98 -12.44 -15.24 -0.98
C ARG A 98 -13.89 -15.69 -0.86
N THR A 99 -14.66 -14.99 -0.02
CA THR A 99 -16.01 -15.42 0.40
C THR A 99 -17.14 -14.66 -0.28
N VAL A 100 -16.99 -13.35 -0.44
CA VAL A 100 -18.09 -12.47 -0.88
C VAL A 100 -17.87 -11.97 -2.30
N LEU A 101 -16.71 -11.34 -2.56
CA LEU A 101 -16.49 -10.63 -3.82
C LEU A 101 -15.08 -10.88 -4.35
N PRO A 102 -14.91 -11.74 -5.36
CA PRO A 102 -13.61 -12.04 -5.95
C PRO A 102 -12.81 -10.79 -6.34
N PHE A 103 -11.49 -10.84 -6.12
CA PHE A 103 -10.60 -9.72 -6.42
C PHE A 103 -10.70 -9.24 -7.88
N GLU A 104 -10.95 -10.15 -8.83
CA GLU A 104 -11.10 -9.81 -10.25
C GLU A 104 -12.29 -8.90 -10.52
N ILE A 105 -13.42 -9.14 -9.84
CA ILE A 105 -14.62 -8.30 -9.92
C ILE A 105 -14.32 -6.94 -9.26
N CYS A 106 -13.65 -6.96 -8.10
CA CYS A 106 -13.24 -5.76 -7.38
C CYS A 106 -12.34 -4.86 -8.22
N ARG A 107 -11.37 -5.46 -8.92
CA ARG A 107 -10.43 -4.76 -9.80
C ARG A 107 -11.15 -4.17 -11.02
N ARG A 108 -12.06 -4.92 -11.64
CA ARG A 108 -12.83 -4.47 -12.81
C ARG A 108 -13.68 -3.24 -12.49
N TYR A 109 -14.42 -3.30 -11.39
CA TYR A 109 -15.31 -2.22 -10.98
C TYR A 109 -14.62 -1.12 -10.16
N LYS A 110 -13.32 -1.27 -9.85
CA LYS A 110 -12.53 -0.34 -9.01
C LYS A 110 -13.20 -0.11 -7.65
N ILE A 111 -13.53 -1.22 -7.01
CA ILE A 111 -14.16 -1.28 -5.70
C ILE A 111 -13.29 -2.12 -4.76
N LEU A 112 -13.44 -1.90 -3.46
CA LEU A 112 -12.72 -2.60 -2.42
C LEU A 112 -13.68 -2.92 -1.26
N PRO A 113 -13.91 -4.20 -0.93
CA PRO A 113 -14.61 -4.55 0.29
C PRO A 113 -13.73 -4.21 1.49
N LEU A 114 -14.29 -3.52 2.48
CA LEU A 114 -13.56 -3.05 3.67
C LEU A 114 -13.80 -3.96 4.86
N GLN A 115 -15.07 -4.12 5.23
CA GLN A 115 -15.49 -4.88 6.39
C GLN A 115 -16.93 -5.37 6.22
N LYS A 116 -17.26 -6.48 6.86
CA LYS A 116 -18.62 -7.01 6.96
C LYS A 116 -19.11 -6.85 8.38
N GLN A 117 -20.08 -5.95 8.55
CA GLN A 117 -20.75 -5.76 9.82
C GLN A 117 -21.90 -6.76 9.96
N GLN A 118 -21.72 -7.75 10.84
CA GLN A 118 -22.74 -8.71 11.20
C GLN A 118 -23.77 -8.05 12.13
N SER A 119 -24.69 -7.30 11.54
CA SER A 119 -25.86 -6.71 12.22
C SER A 119 -27.15 -7.38 11.71
N ALA A 120 -28.32 -6.85 12.08
CA ALA A 120 -29.62 -7.41 11.70
C ALA A 120 -29.82 -7.60 10.18
N ALA A 121 -29.09 -6.85 9.34
CA ALA A 121 -29.17 -6.92 7.88
C ALA A 121 -27.85 -7.30 7.18
N ASN A 122 -26.83 -7.77 7.92
CA ASN A 122 -25.49 -8.10 7.40
C ASN A 122 -24.95 -7.11 6.34
N VAL A 123 -24.38 -6.00 6.81
CA VAL A 123 -23.98 -4.89 5.94
C VAL A 123 -22.50 -5.01 5.54
N LEU A 124 -22.21 -4.98 4.25
CA LEU A 124 -20.88 -4.94 3.68
C LEU A 124 -20.48 -3.49 3.35
N HIS A 125 -19.42 -2.97 3.97
CA HIS A 125 -18.90 -1.66 3.59
C HIS A 125 -17.98 -1.79 2.38
N LEU A 126 -18.28 -1.03 1.33
CA LEU A 126 -17.55 -1.02 0.07
C LEU A 126 -16.98 0.37 -0.20
N ALA A 127 -15.68 0.44 -0.48
CA ALA A 127 -15.06 1.63 -1.05
C ALA A 127 -15.12 1.57 -2.58
N MET A 128 -15.57 2.64 -3.21
CA MET A 128 -15.74 2.73 -4.66
C MET A 128 -15.08 3.99 -5.20
N VAL A 129 -14.36 3.88 -6.32
CA VAL A 129 -13.81 5.06 -7.01
C VAL A 129 -14.91 5.90 -7.67
N ASP A 130 -15.94 5.22 -8.20
CA ASP A 130 -17.10 5.88 -8.81
C ASP A 130 -18.42 5.32 -8.25
N PRO A 131 -18.92 5.89 -7.15
CA PRO A 131 -20.18 5.45 -6.53
C PRO A 131 -21.43 5.88 -7.31
N ALA A 132 -21.31 6.69 -8.37
CA ALA A 132 -22.44 7.18 -9.16
C ALA A 132 -22.82 6.23 -10.32
N ASN A 133 -21.97 5.25 -10.63
CA ASN A 133 -22.22 4.32 -11.73
C ASN A 133 -23.31 3.30 -11.37
N GLN A 134 -24.50 3.45 -11.96
CA GLN A 134 -25.66 2.61 -11.68
C GLN A 134 -25.48 1.15 -12.13
N GLU A 135 -24.82 0.91 -13.26
CA GLU A 135 -24.58 -0.44 -13.79
C GLU A 135 -23.78 -1.29 -12.79
N ILE A 136 -22.71 -0.71 -12.23
CA ILE A 136 -21.90 -1.36 -11.19
C ILE A 136 -22.74 -1.65 -9.94
N LEU A 137 -23.60 -0.71 -9.54
CA LEU A 137 -24.45 -0.87 -8.35
C LEU A 137 -25.53 -1.93 -8.55
N ASP A 138 -26.07 -2.08 -9.76
CA ASP A 138 -27.04 -3.13 -10.10
C ASP A 138 -26.38 -4.50 -10.10
N ASP A 139 -25.20 -4.63 -10.72
CA ASP A 139 -24.42 -5.87 -10.70
C ASP A 139 -24.01 -6.27 -9.29
N LEU A 140 -23.56 -5.33 -8.47
CA LEU A 140 -23.23 -5.60 -7.06
C LEU A 140 -24.45 -6.02 -6.25
N ARG A 141 -25.60 -5.37 -6.43
CA ARG A 141 -26.85 -5.78 -5.78
C ARG A 141 -27.26 -7.19 -6.18
N ARG A 142 -27.04 -7.58 -7.44
CA ARG A 142 -27.33 -8.94 -7.90
C ARG A 142 -26.42 -9.97 -7.23
N ILE A 143 -25.10 -9.73 -7.22
CA ILE A 143 -24.12 -10.63 -6.61
C ILE A 143 -24.34 -10.78 -5.09
N LEU A 144 -24.65 -9.68 -4.41
CA LEU A 144 -24.81 -9.68 -2.94
C LEU A 144 -26.18 -10.17 -2.48
N ARG A 145 -27.20 -10.13 -3.35
CA ARG A 145 -28.54 -10.68 -3.06
C ARG A 145 -28.49 -12.18 -2.80
N ASP A 146 -27.65 -12.91 -3.54
CA ASP A 146 -27.49 -14.36 -3.37
C ASP A 146 -26.94 -14.73 -1.98
N GLN A 147 -26.33 -13.77 -1.28
CA GLN A 147 -25.78 -13.95 0.08
C GLN A 147 -26.59 -13.22 1.16
N GLU A 148 -27.76 -12.68 0.83
CA GLU A 148 -28.60 -11.86 1.72
C GLU A 148 -27.84 -10.68 2.36
N LEU A 149 -26.83 -10.14 1.65
CA LEU A 149 -26.00 -9.03 2.13
C LEU A 149 -26.52 -7.70 1.59
N GLN A 150 -26.66 -6.74 2.49
CA GLN A 150 -26.75 -5.33 2.12
C GLN A 150 -25.36 -4.74 1.99
N PHE A 151 -25.22 -3.62 1.30
CA PHE A 151 -23.95 -2.89 1.27
C PHE A 151 -24.10 -1.40 1.48
N GLU A 152 -23.07 -0.81 2.07
CA GLU A 152 -22.91 0.62 2.21
C GLU A 152 -21.73 1.08 1.37
N ARG A 153 -21.96 2.11 0.56
CA ARG A 153 -20.96 2.66 -0.34
C ARG A 153 -20.22 3.83 0.31
N ARG A 154 -18.90 3.80 0.23
CA ARG A 154 -17.99 4.90 0.55
C ARG A 154 -17.20 5.29 -0.69
N VAL A 155 -16.91 6.56 -0.89
CA VAL A 155 -16.07 7.04 -1.99
C VAL A 155 -14.61 7.00 -1.59
N ILE A 156 -13.75 6.51 -2.48
CA ILE A 156 -12.29 6.58 -2.35
C ILE A 156 -11.69 7.25 -3.58
N ASP A 157 -10.61 8.02 -3.41
CA ASP A 157 -9.91 8.60 -4.55
C ASP A 157 -9.21 7.51 -5.38
N ARG A 158 -9.06 7.75 -6.68
CA ARG A 158 -8.41 6.79 -7.58
C ARG A 158 -6.96 6.50 -7.18
N ALA A 159 -6.22 7.52 -6.73
CA ALA A 159 -4.82 7.33 -6.32
C ALA A 159 -4.73 6.47 -5.06
N ASP A 160 -5.64 6.68 -4.11
CA ASP A 160 -5.67 5.94 -2.86
C ASP A 160 -6.14 4.49 -3.08
N TYR A 161 -7.12 4.26 -3.95
CA TYR A 161 -7.48 2.90 -4.40
C TYR A 161 -6.29 2.15 -4.99
N GLN A 162 -5.52 2.79 -5.86
CA GLN A 162 -4.33 2.17 -6.47
C GLN A 162 -3.29 1.76 -5.42
N LYS A 163 -3.03 2.61 -4.44
CA LYS A 163 -2.13 2.28 -3.32
C LYS A 163 -2.63 1.06 -2.54
N LEU A 164 -3.93 0.99 -2.26
CA LEU A 164 -4.51 -0.14 -1.52
C LEU A 164 -4.37 -1.46 -2.31
N VAL A 165 -4.61 -1.42 -3.61
CA VAL A 165 -4.41 -2.59 -4.49
C VAL A 165 -2.95 -3.03 -4.51
N GLU A 166 -2.01 -2.09 -4.51
CA GLU A 166 -0.58 -2.39 -4.48
C GLU A 166 -0.15 -3.01 -3.15
N ILE A 167 -0.64 -2.50 -2.01
CA ILE A 167 -0.42 -3.09 -0.69
C ILE A 167 -0.95 -4.53 -0.66
N TYR A 168 -2.13 -4.77 -1.23
CA TYR A 168 -2.71 -6.11 -1.34
C TYR A 168 -1.81 -7.05 -2.17
N ARG A 169 -1.34 -6.61 -3.34
CA ARG A 169 -0.43 -7.42 -4.18
C ARG A 169 0.86 -7.78 -3.45
N TYR A 170 1.48 -6.80 -2.80
CA TYR A 170 2.69 -7.01 -2.02
C TYR A 170 2.50 -8.03 -0.88
N ARG A 171 1.33 -8.01 -0.21
CA ARG A 171 0.97 -9.00 0.82
C ARG A 171 0.83 -10.40 0.24
N GLN A 172 0.24 -10.52 -0.94
CA GLN A 172 0.08 -11.81 -1.63
C GLN A 172 1.42 -12.40 -2.07
N GLU A 173 2.31 -11.59 -2.64
CA GLU A 173 3.66 -12.01 -3.03
C GLU A 173 4.49 -12.48 -1.82
N LYS A 174 4.39 -11.78 -0.69
CA LYS A 174 5.02 -12.21 0.56
C LYS A 174 4.45 -13.52 1.08
N ALA A 175 3.13 -13.69 1.06
CA ALA A 175 2.50 -14.92 1.52
C ALA A 175 2.92 -16.14 0.67
N LEU A 176 3.14 -15.94 -0.63
CA LEU A 176 3.70 -16.96 -1.52
C LEU A 176 5.17 -17.22 -1.21
N SER A 177 5.99 -16.17 -1.07
CA SER A 177 7.43 -16.29 -0.81
C SER A 177 7.75 -16.94 0.54
N CYS A 178 6.95 -16.66 1.58
CA CYS A 178 7.11 -17.27 2.91
C CYS A 178 6.69 -18.74 2.97
N ARG A 179 5.96 -19.27 1.97
CA ARG A 179 5.65 -20.71 1.88
C ARG A 179 6.82 -21.54 1.35
N PHE A 180 7.87 -20.91 0.83
CA PHE A 180 9.04 -21.57 0.24
C PHE A 180 10.29 -21.57 1.14
N LEU A 181 10.17 -21.27 2.43
CA LEU A 181 11.27 -21.53 3.37
C LEU A 181 11.09 -22.95 3.93
N PRO A 182 11.81 -23.97 3.42
CA PRO A 182 11.89 -25.23 4.14
C PRO A 182 12.51 -24.95 5.51
N GLN A 183 11.88 -25.49 6.55
CA GLN A 183 12.50 -25.67 7.85
C GLN A 183 13.88 -26.27 7.63
N GLU A 184 14.94 -25.53 7.96
CA GLU A 184 16.25 -26.10 8.25
C GLU A 184 16.10 -26.89 9.56
N GLN A 185 15.54 -28.09 9.48
CA GLN A 185 15.59 -29.09 10.53
C GLN A 185 16.40 -30.26 9.99
N GLU A 186 17.60 -30.40 10.59
CA GLU A 186 18.35 -31.65 10.72
C GLU A 186 18.82 -32.30 9.40
N LEU A 187 19.89 -31.75 8.81
CA LEU A 187 20.83 -32.54 8.00
C LEU A 187 22.01 -33.01 8.88
N GLU A 188 21.70 -33.85 9.87
CA GLU A 188 22.66 -34.83 10.39
C GLU A 188 22.12 -36.23 10.07
N THR A 189 22.47 -36.75 8.90
CA THR A 189 22.70 -38.19 8.73
C THR A 189 23.47 -38.42 7.45
N ILE A 190 24.72 -38.81 7.63
CA ILE A 190 25.60 -39.37 6.62
C ILE A 190 24.95 -40.67 6.15
N VAL A 191 24.50 -40.77 4.90
CA VAL A 191 24.27 -42.07 4.25
C VAL A 191 24.87 -42.04 2.86
N ASP A 192 26.05 -42.64 2.79
CA ASP A 192 26.73 -43.15 1.62
C ASP A 192 25.77 -44.00 0.77
N ILE A 193 25.59 -43.62 -0.50
CA ILE A 193 24.85 -44.41 -1.49
C ILE A 193 25.75 -44.70 -2.68
N THR A 194 26.81 -45.45 -2.40
CA THR A 194 27.45 -46.33 -3.38
C THR A 194 26.91 -47.74 -3.19
N GLY A 195 25.76 -48.05 -3.81
CA GLY A 195 25.15 -49.38 -3.75
C GLY A 195 23.73 -49.35 -4.26
N LEU A 196 23.54 -49.54 -5.57
CA LEU A 196 23.17 -50.82 -6.18
C LEU A 196 21.66 -50.90 -6.42
N PHE A 197 21.34 -51.46 -7.57
CA PHE A 197 20.06 -51.44 -8.26
C PHE A 197 19.01 -52.39 -7.65
N GLU A 198 17.79 -52.27 -8.19
CA GLU A 198 16.66 -53.24 -8.18
C GLU A 198 15.65 -53.11 -7.03
N ASP A 199 14.53 -52.41 -7.27
CA ASP A 199 13.26 -53.06 -7.64
C ASP A 199 12.11 -52.04 -7.72
N GLY A 200 11.22 -52.25 -8.71
CA GLY A 200 10.13 -51.36 -9.03
C GLY A 200 8.99 -51.38 -8.01
N GLN A 201 8.47 -50.20 -7.67
CA GLN A 201 7.08 -49.99 -7.28
C GLN A 201 6.67 -48.52 -7.50
N SER A 202 5.48 -48.38 -8.08
CA SER A 202 4.88 -47.19 -8.69
C SER A 202 4.90 -45.93 -7.83
N LEU A 203 5.43 -44.84 -8.39
CA LEU A 203 5.22 -43.47 -7.90
C LEU A 203 3.94 -42.89 -8.51
N PRO A 204 3.07 -42.23 -7.72
CA PRO A 204 1.87 -41.60 -8.25
C PRO A 204 2.21 -40.41 -9.14
N HIS A 205 1.60 -40.47 -10.33
CA HIS A 205 1.64 -39.51 -11.41
C HIS A 205 0.93 -38.20 -11.02
N LEU A 206 1.67 -37.09 -10.98
CA LEU A 206 1.16 -35.73 -11.20
C LEU A 206 2.20 -34.99 -12.07
N ASN A 207 2.34 -35.37 -13.34
CA ASN A 207 1.82 -34.61 -14.48
C ASN A 207 1.82 -33.07 -14.30
N CYS A 208 3.00 -32.46 -14.23
CA CYS A 208 3.15 -31.10 -14.72
C CYS A 208 3.31 -31.15 -16.24
N LYS A 209 2.21 -31.02 -16.98
CA LYS A 209 2.27 -30.63 -18.39
C LYS A 209 2.76 -29.19 -18.46
N LEU A 210 4.07 -29.02 -18.58
CA LEU A 210 4.64 -27.86 -19.25
C LEU A 210 4.52 -28.16 -20.74
N ALA A 211 3.69 -27.41 -21.45
CA ALA A 211 3.75 -27.37 -22.90
C ALA A 211 4.93 -26.47 -23.27
N ASP A 212 6.07 -27.10 -23.54
CA ASP A 212 7.21 -26.51 -24.27
C ASP A 212 7.08 -26.91 -25.75
N GLU A 213 6.79 -25.93 -26.60
CA GLU A 213 7.05 -25.90 -28.05
C GLU A 213 7.23 -24.39 -28.34
N ASP A 214 8.31 -23.81 -28.88
CA ASP A 214 9.48 -24.28 -29.61
C ASP A 214 10.47 -23.08 -29.65
N LEU A 215 11.70 -23.23 -29.16
CA LEU A 215 12.78 -22.25 -29.36
C LEU A 215 14.02 -22.98 -29.90
N GLY A 216 14.07 -23.08 -31.23
CA GLY A 216 15.24 -23.52 -31.98
C GLY A 216 16.42 -22.55 -31.84
N LEU A 217 17.40 -22.97 -31.05
CA LEU A 217 18.85 -23.09 -31.34
C LEU A 217 19.62 -22.03 -32.19
N ILE A 218 20.67 -21.49 -31.53
CA ILE A 218 22.02 -21.01 -31.96
C ILE A 218 22.14 -19.87 -33.00
N GLN A 219 23.08 -18.93 -32.98
CA GLN A 219 24.46 -18.70 -32.48
C GLN A 219 24.60 -17.14 -32.50
N GLU A 220 25.43 -16.39 -31.77
CA GLU A 220 26.87 -16.46 -31.58
C GLU A 220 27.33 -15.27 -30.70
N ALA A 221 28.57 -15.36 -30.22
CA ALA A 221 29.28 -14.52 -29.27
C ALA A 221 29.20 -12.98 -29.43
N ASN A 222 29.15 -12.26 -28.30
CA ASN A 222 30.15 -11.23 -28.00
C ASN A 222 30.18 -10.83 -26.51
N GLN A 223 31.38 -10.48 -26.07
CA GLN A 223 31.90 -10.39 -24.71
C GLN A 223 31.43 -9.14 -23.96
N GLY A 224 31.42 -9.18 -22.61
CA GLY A 224 31.59 -7.96 -21.80
C GLY A 224 30.83 -7.89 -20.46
N THR A 225 31.50 -8.32 -19.39
CA THR A 225 31.49 -7.73 -18.04
C THR A 225 30.15 -7.63 -17.27
N ILE A 226 29.88 -8.63 -16.43
CA ILE A 226 28.94 -8.51 -15.32
C ILE A 226 29.73 -8.04 -14.09
N VAL A 227 29.57 -6.77 -13.71
CA VAL A 227 30.10 -6.24 -12.44
C VAL A 227 29.19 -6.73 -11.31
N SER A 228 29.69 -7.66 -10.49
CA SER A 228 29.08 -8.05 -9.24
C SER A 228 29.35 -6.98 -8.17
N VAL A 229 28.31 -6.28 -7.72
CA VAL A 229 28.40 -5.44 -6.51
C VAL A 229 27.85 -6.25 -5.35
N VAL A 230 28.78 -6.88 -4.63
CA VAL A 230 28.55 -7.53 -3.33
C VAL A 230 28.49 -6.43 -2.28
N ASN A 231 27.31 -6.18 -1.70
CA ASN A 231 27.22 -5.35 -0.50
C ASN A 231 27.44 -6.22 0.73
N LYS A 232 28.52 -5.94 1.44
CA LYS A 232 29.09 -6.70 2.54
C LYS A 232 28.61 -6.09 3.86
N THR A 233 27.46 -6.51 4.37
CA THR A 233 27.04 -6.13 5.72
C THR A 233 27.67 -7.09 6.74
N SER A 234 28.72 -6.62 7.41
CA SER A 234 29.31 -7.28 8.57
C SER A 234 28.28 -7.33 9.71
N CYS A 235 27.68 -8.50 9.93
CA CYS A 235 27.00 -8.81 11.18
C CYS A 235 28.05 -9.30 12.19
N ILE A 236 28.37 -8.44 13.16
CA ILE A 236 29.21 -8.77 14.30
C ILE A 236 28.37 -9.62 15.27
N ASN A 237 28.77 -10.87 15.42
CA ASN A 237 28.31 -11.82 16.43
C ASN A 237 28.91 -11.47 17.81
N PRO A 238 28.14 -11.35 18.89
CA PRO A 238 28.67 -11.55 20.23
C PRO A 238 28.40 -12.99 20.69
N LYS A 239 29.42 -13.85 20.63
CA LYS A 239 29.42 -15.12 21.35
C LYS A 239 29.78 -14.86 22.82
N THR A 240 28.90 -15.30 23.71
CA THR A 240 29.16 -15.58 25.13
C THR A 240 30.15 -16.74 25.30
N ASN A 241 31.18 -16.62 26.16
CA ASN A 241 31.46 -17.63 27.19
C ASN A 241 32.51 -17.17 28.23
N ASP A 242 32.35 -17.71 29.43
CA ASP A 242 33.01 -17.47 30.71
C ASP A 242 34.54 -17.64 30.76
N ARG A 243 35.20 -16.91 31.68
CA ARG A 243 35.84 -17.44 32.91
C ARG A 243 36.87 -16.49 33.55
N ASN A 244 36.53 -16.11 34.78
CA ASN A 244 37.34 -16.23 36.02
C ASN A 244 38.38 -15.16 36.44
N ASN A 245 38.18 -14.72 37.69
CA ASN A 245 39.12 -14.33 38.73
C ASN A 245 40.00 -13.07 38.57
N ASN A 246 39.68 -12.02 39.33
CA ASN A 246 40.31 -11.77 40.64
C ASN A 246 39.90 -10.42 41.26
N GLY A 247 39.34 -10.47 42.48
CA GLY A 247 39.80 -9.63 43.59
C GLY A 247 39.05 -8.33 43.92
N ARG A 248 38.36 -8.39 45.08
CA ARG A 248 38.15 -7.33 46.11
C ARG A 248 37.28 -6.14 45.64
N ASP A 249 36.31 -5.61 46.38
CA ASP A 249 36.06 -5.60 47.81
C ASP A 249 34.55 -5.38 48.04
N PHE A 250 34.04 -5.99 49.10
CA PHE A 250 32.68 -5.79 49.58
C PHE A 250 32.62 -4.52 50.43
N GLN A 251 31.67 -3.62 50.18
CA GLN A 251 31.08 -2.87 51.29
C GLN A 251 29.61 -2.54 51.04
N LEU A 252 28.78 -3.35 51.70
CA LEU A 252 27.36 -3.13 51.94
C LEU A 252 27.26 -2.27 53.21
N ILE A 253 26.62 -1.10 53.15
CA ILE A 253 26.05 -0.47 54.35
C ILE A 253 24.62 -0.05 54.02
N ILE A 254 23.71 -0.83 54.59
CA ILE A 254 22.30 -0.48 54.82
C ILE A 254 22.27 0.29 56.14
N TYR A 255 21.67 1.48 56.15
CA TYR A 255 20.74 1.96 57.17
C TYR A 255 19.87 3.05 56.55
#